data_AF-A0A7C6H4X3-F1
#
_entry.id   AF-A0A7C6H4X3-F1
#
_cell.length_a   1.000
_cell.length_b   1.000
_cell.length_c   1.000
_cell.angle_alpha   90.00
_cell.angle_beta   90.00
_cell.angle_gamma   90.00
#
_symmetry.space_group_name_H-M   'P 1'
#
loop_
_entity.id
_entity.type
_entity.pdbx_description
1 polymer ?
#
loop_
_entity_poly.entity_id
_entity_poly.type
_entity_poly.pdbx_seq_one_letter_code
_entity_poly.pdbx_strand_id
1 'polypeptide(L)'
;MRDAACGGVPFRHPERMGKTNYHHSDTPSMVGAEEMRQEIERRLHKQEGFYGFQPFLAQFLSEYPDLFLPYTELSGRLLLEPRHLSLKEMELASVAASAALGSEHCLNVHIPQARKVGASKEEIVEAVMVGCLMAMTKGQSIAFRKLSELE
;
A
#
# COMPACT_ATOMS: atom_id res chain seq x y z
N MET A 1 -1.71 37.45 4.78
CA MET A 1 -0.44 36.71 4.93
C MET A 1 -0.72 35.57 5.88
N ARG A 2 -0.58 34.33 5.39
CA ARG A 2 -0.88 33.09 6.10
C ARG A 2 0.41 32.63 6.80
N ASP A 3 0.33 32.34 8.08
CA ASP A 3 1.27 31.46 8.78
C ASP A 3 0.45 30.50 9.63
N ALA A 4 0.18 29.31 9.08
CA ALA A 4 -0.33 28.17 9.81
C ALA A 4 0.80 27.15 9.86
N ALA A 5 1.55 27.16 10.95
CA ALA A 5 2.56 26.17 11.25
C ALA A 5 1.89 24.79 11.38
N CYS A 6 2.29 23.85 10.51
CA CYS A 6 1.96 22.43 10.64
C CYS A 6 2.54 21.89 11.94
N GLY A 7 1.69 21.70 12.95
CA GLY A 7 2.03 20.98 14.16
C GLY A 7 2.23 19.50 13.86
N GLY A 8 3.47 19.07 13.75
CA GLY A 8 3.84 17.66 13.71
C GLY A 8 3.48 16.99 15.04
N VAL A 9 2.62 15.98 15.00
CA VAL A 9 2.35 15.13 16.16
C VAL A 9 3.57 14.22 16.36
N PRO A 10 4.20 14.20 17.56
CA PRO A 10 5.36 13.35 17.79
C PRO A 10 4.93 11.88 17.77
N PHE A 11 5.58 11.09 16.91
CA PHE A 11 5.39 9.66 16.80
C PHE A 11 5.86 8.98 18.11
N ARG A 12 4.92 8.59 18.97
CA ARG A 12 5.22 7.74 20.12
C ARG A 12 5.35 6.30 19.64
N HIS A 13 6.50 5.69 19.90
CA HIS A 13 6.69 4.24 19.76
C HIS A 13 5.59 3.50 20.54
N PRO A 14 4.81 2.59 19.93
CA PRO A 14 3.92 1.74 20.69
C PRO A 14 4.75 0.81 21.57
N GLU A 15 4.44 0.84 22.87
CA GLU A 15 5.01 -0.03 23.90
C GLU A 15 4.80 -1.51 23.52
N ARG A 16 5.81 -2.34 23.80
CA ARG A 16 5.84 -3.78 23.53
C ARG A 16 4.54 -4.48 23.95
N MET A 17 3.69 -4.84 22.99
CA MET A 17 2.69 -5.88 23.19
C MET A 17 3.38 -7.25 23.23
N GLY A 18 2.93 -8.08 24.17
CA GLY A 18 3.55 -9.34 24.58
C GLY A 18 3.77 -10.33 23.45
N LYS A 19 4.92 -11.00 23.51
CA LYS A 19 5.33 -12.10 22.65
C LYS A 19 4.32 -13.25 22.81
N THR A 20 3.52 -13.52 21.78
CA THR A 20 2.82 -14.80 21.68
C THR A 20 3.83 -15.86 21.25
N ASN A 21 3.99 -16.91 22.06
CA ASN A 21 4.93 -17.99 21.82
C ASN A 21 4.44 -18.87 20.67
N TYR A 22 4.94 -18.64 19.45
CA TYR A 22 4.95 -19.65 18.41
C TYR A 22 6.11 -20.62 18.69
N HIS A 23 5.80 -21.89 18.96
CA HIS A 23 6.79 -22.96 19.03
C HIS A 23 7.34 -23.23 17.62
N HIS A 24 8.51 -22.67 17.31
CA HIS A 24 9.34 -23.11 16.20
C HIS A 24 10.29 -24.21 16.69
N SER A 25 9.87 -25.46 16.55
CA SER A 25 10.79 -26.59 16.54
C SER A 25 11.10 -26.92 15.08
N ASP A 26 11.94 -26.10 14.46
CA ASP A 26 12.74 -26.43 13.27
C ASP A 26 13.76 -25.30 13.12
N THR A 27 15.00 -25.54 13.51
CA THR A 27 16.07 -24.58 13.20
C THR A 27 16.37 -24.73 11.71
N PRO A 28 16.12 -23.70 10.86
CA PRO A 28 16.46 -23.78 9.46
C PRO A 28 17.99 -23.91 9.35
N SER A 29 18.46 -24.75 8.44
CA SER A 29 19.89 -24.83 8.13
C SER A 29 20.48 -23.43 7.92
N MET A 30 21.67 -23.16 8.46
CA MET A 30 22.31 -21.82 8.45
C MET A 30 22.41 -21.23 7.04
N VAL A 31 22.50 -22.08 6.01
CA VAL A 31 22.51 -21.69 4.59
C VAL A 31 21.16 -21.11 4.17
N GLY A 32 20.04 -21.76 4.52
CA GLY A 32 18.70 -21.26 4.20
C GLY A 32 18.33 -19.98 4.96
N ALA A 33 18.80 -19.82 6.20
CA ALA A 33 18.56 -18.60 6.98
C ALA A 33 19.30 -17.38 6.42
N GLU A 34 20.49 -17.56 5.86
CA GLU A 34 21.27 -16.50 5.26
C GLU A 34 20.75 -16.11 3.87
N GLU A 35 20.43 -17.09 3.03
CA GLU A 35 19.78 -16.86 1.73
C GLU A 35 18.45 -16.10 1.90
N MET A 36 17.66 -16.45 2.92
CA MET A 36 16.42 -15.76 3.27
C MET A 36 16.67 -14.28 3.60
N ARG A 37 17.67 -13.99 4.44
CA ARG A 37 18.03 -12.61 4.80
C ARG A 37 18.43 -11.79 3.58
N GLN A 38 19.29 -12.36 2.73
CA GLN A 38 19.73 -11.70 1.49
C GLN A 38 18.56 -11.42 0.54
N GLU A 39 17.61 -12.35 0.42
CA GLU A 39 16.42 -12.15 -0.41
C GLU A 39 15.51 -11.05 0.16
N ILE A 40 15.33 -11.00 1.48
CA ILE A 40 14.57 -9.93 2.15
C ILE A 40 15.20 -8.56 1.85
N GLU A 41 16.50 -8.42 2.08
CA GLU A 41 17.24 -7.18 1.82
C GLU A 41 17.15 -6.77 0.35
N ARG A 42 17.30 -7.72 -0.58
CA ARG A 42 17.19 -7.46 -2.02
C ARG A 42 15.81 -6.91 -2.40
N ARG A 43 14.73 -7.47 -1.85
CA ARG A 43 13.36 -7.01 -2.13
C ARG A 43 13.08 -5.63 -1.53
N LEU A 44 13.54 -5.39 -0.31
CA LEU A 44 13.46 -4.09 0.35
C LEU A 44 14.21 -3.02 -0.45
N HIS A 45 15.43 -3.30 -0.90
CA HIS A 45 16.21 -2.35 -1.72
C HIS A 45 15.53 -2.07 -3.07
N LYS A 46 14.92 -3.09 -3.71
CA LYS A 46 14.16 -2.90 -4.96
C LYS A 46 12.98 -1.96 -4.76
N GLN A 47 12.23 -2.10 -3.67
CA GLN A 47 11.10 -1.23 -3.35
C GLN A 47 11.55 0.21 -3.06
N GLU A 48 12.59 0.38 -2.26
CA GLU A 48 13.16 1.69 -1.97
C GLU A 48 13.65 2.41 -3.24
N GLY A 49 14.32 1.69 -4.15
CA GLY A 49 14.74 2.25 -5.44
C GLY A 49 13.56 2.72 -6.31
N PHE A 50 12.42 2.02 -6.25
CA PHE A 50 11.23 2.41 -6.98
C PHE A 50 10.50 3.60 -6.33
N TYR A 51 10.19 3.50 -5.03
CA TYR A 51 9.38 4.49 -4.32
C TYR A 51 10.17 5.73 -3.89
N GLY A 52 11.49 5.62 -3.76
CA GLY A 52 12.37 6.66 -3.20
C GLY A 52 12.39 6.70 -1.68
N PHE A 53 11.70 5.77 -1.02
CA PHE A 53 11.72 5.54 0.43
C PHE A 53 11.31 4.09 0.69
N GLN A 54 11.63 3.56 1.87
CA GLN A 54 11.18 2.24 2.26
C GLN A 54 9.73 2.25 2.76
N PRO A 55 8.77 1.53 2.14
CA PRO A 55 7.40 1.47 2.63
C PRO A 55 7.33 0.75 3.99
N PHE A 56 6.68 1.39 4.97
CA PHE A 56 6.58 0.88 6.34
C PHE A 56 6.07 -0.56 6.41
N LEU A 57 5.02 -0.90 5.65
CA LEU A 57 4.43 -2.24 5.70
C LEU A 57 5.41 -3.33 5.27
N ALA A 58 6.17 -3.11 4.21
CA ALA A 58 7.17 -4.07 3.76
C ALA A 58 8.31 -4.19 4.77
N GLN A 59 8.78 -3.06 5.32
CA GLN A 59 9.79 -3.06 6.38
C GLN A 59 9.32 -3.82 7.61
N PHE A 60 8.10 -3.58 8.07
CA PHE A 60 7.54 -4.28 9.22
C PHE A 60 7.40 -5.79 8.96
N LEU A 61 6.88 -6.16 7.79
CA LEU A 61 6.73 -7.56 7.42
C LEU A 61 8.07 -8.28 7.27
N SER A 62 9.19 -7.58 7.02
CA SER A 62 10.51 -8.22 6.91
C SER A 62 10.95 -8.98 8.17
N GLU A 63 10.37 -8.67 9.33
CA GLU A 63 10.55 -9.42 10.58
C GLU A 63 9.80 -10.78 10.59
N TYR A 64 8.90 -10.99 9.62
CA TYR A 64 8.04 -12.17 9.43
C TYR A 64 8.23 -12.73 8.01
N PRO A 65 9.33 -13.45 7.73
CA PRO A 65 9.70 -13.87 6.37
C PRO A 65 8.64 -14.68 5.62
N ASP A 66 7.89 -15.51 6.34
CA ASP A 66 6.79 -16.33 5.82
C ASP A 66 5.62 -15.48 5.27
N LEU A 67 5.42 -14.28 5.81
CA LEU A 67 4.45 -13.31 5.31
C LEU A 67 5.07 -12.32 4.32
N PHE A 68 6.33 -11.91 4.54
CA PHE A 68 7.02 -10.94 3.71
C PHE A 68 7.19 -11.39 2.27
N LEU A 69 7.70 -12.61 2.06
CA LEU A 69 7.98 -13.12 0.72
C LEU A 69 6.72 -13.18 -0.17
N PRO A 70 5.61 -13.81 0.24
CA PRO A 70 4.41 -13.82 -0.59
C PRO A 70 3.81 -12.42 -0.76
N TYR A 71 3.85 -11.57 0.27
CA TYR A 71 3.38 -10.18 0.15
C TYR A 71 4.18 -9.37 -0.88
N THR A 72 5.50 -9.44 -0.83
CA THR A 72 6.39 -8.71 -1.74
C THR A 72 6.39 -9.27 -3.16
N GLU A 73 6.11 -10.56 -3.31
CA GLU A 73 5.88 -11.19 -4.63
C GLU A 73 4.63 -10.60 -5.28
N LEU A 74 3.51 -10.61 -4.55
CA LEU A 74 2.23 -10.09 -5.05
C LEU A 74 2.32 -8.58 -5.31
N SER A 75 2.76 -7.80 -4.32
CA SER A 75 2.85 -6.34 -4.44
C SER A 75 3.87 -5.91 -5.49
N GLY A 76 5.00 -6.62 -5.62
CA GLY A 76 5.99 -6.39 -6.66
C GLY A 76 5.42 -6.61 -8.06
N ARG A 77 4.75 -7.75 -8.27
CA ARG A 77 4.12 -8.07 -9.56
C ARG A 77 3.01 -7.09 -9.95
N LEU A 78 2.29 -6.55 -8.98
CA LEU A 78 1.22 -5.57 -9.23
C LEU A 78 1.79 -4.17 -9.46
N LEU A 79 2.57 -3.64 -8.52
CA LEU A 79 2.90 -2.22 -8.47
C LEU A 79 4.22 -1.85 -9.16
N LEU A 80 5.20 -2.76 -9.16
CA LEU A 80 6.53 -2.48 -9.74
C LEU A 80 6.68 -3.08 -11.14
N GLU A 81 6.11 -4.25 -11.38
CA GLU A 81 6.27 -5.00 -12.64
C GLU A 81 4.91 -5.44 -13.22
N PRO A 82 3.98 -4.50 -13.47
CA PRO A 82 2.72 -4.83 -14.13
C PRO A 82 2.98 -5.31 -15.57
N ARG A 83 2.38 -6.45 -15.95
CA ARG A 83 2.54 -7.04 -17.31
C ARG A 83 1.53 -6.55 -18.34
N HIS A 84 0.37 -6.09 -17.89
CA HIS A 84 -0.77 -5.76 -18.78
C HIS A 84 -1.26 -4.34 -18.63
N LEU A 85 -0.83 -3.65 -17.58
CA LEU A 85 -1.04 -2.23 -17.35
C LEU A 85 0.32 -1.55 -17.37
N SER A 86 0.37 -0.34 -17.88
CA SER A 86 1.51 0.54 -17.67
C SER A 86 1.62 0.92 -16.19
N LEU A 87 2.81 1.38 -15.78
CA LEU A 87 3.01 1.91 -14.43
C LEU A 87 2.07 3.09 -14.15
N LYS A 88 1.80 3.94 -15.15
CA LYS A 88 0.85 5.05 -15.03
C LYS A 88 -0.57 4.55 -14.74
N GLU A 89 -1.06 3.57 -15.51
CA GLU A 89 -2.38 2.98 -15.28
C GLU A 89 -2.47 2.32 -13.90
N MET A 90 -1.42 1.61 -13.48
CA MET A 90 -1.37 0.97 -12.17
C MET A 90 -1.43 2.00 -11.04
N GLU A 91 -0.61 3.06 -11.10
CA GLU A 91 -0.61 4.10 -10.06
C GLU A 91 -1.92 4.91 -10.04
N LEU A 92 -2.54 5.20 -11.19
CA LEU A 92 -3.87 5.82 -11.22
C LEU A 92 -4.94 4.91 -10.59
N ALA A 93 -4.89 3.60 -10.85
CA ALA A 93 -5.77 2.64 -10.19
C ALA A 93 -5.51 2.57 -8.67
N SER A 94 -4.25 2.63 -8.24
CA SER A 94 -3.88 2.69 -6.82
C SER A 94 -4.36 3.98 -6.15
N VAL A 95 -4.29 5.12 -6.83
CA VAL A 95 -4.86 6.40 -6.36
C VAL A 95 -6.37 6.29 -6.20
N ALA A 96 -7.08 5.76 -7.21
CA ALA A 96 -8.53 5.58 -7.15
C ALA A 96 -8.95 4.65 -5.99
N ALA A 97 -8.25 3.53 -5.81
CA ALA A 97 -8.48 2.62 -4.69
C ALA A 97 -8.19 3.29 -3.33
N SER A 98 -7.10 4.06 -3.24
CA SER A 98 -6.73 4.79 -2.01
C SER A 98 -7.78 5.83 -1.63
N ALA A 99 -8.33 6.56 -2.62
CA ALA A 99 -9.40 7.53 -2.43
C ALA A 99 -10.71 6.85 -1.99
N ALA A 100 -11.07 5.72 -2.61
CA ALA A 100 -12.26 4.95 -2.24
C ALA A 100 -12.19 4.42 -0.79
N LEU A 101 -11.00 4.07 -0.33
CA LEU A 101 -10.74 3.59 1.04
C LEU A 101 -10.53 4.72 2.06
N GLY A 102 -10.37 5.97 1.62
CA GLY A 102 -10.04 7.11 2.49
C GLY A 102 -8.66 6.97 3.16
N SER A 103 -7.70 6.29 2.53
CA SER A 103 -6.39 6.01 3.14
C SER A 103 -5.38 7.12 2.87
N GLU A 104 -5.14 7.97 3.87
CA GLU A 104 -4.16 9.06 3.78
C GLU A 104 -2.74 8.55 3.50
N HIS A 105 -2.31 7.48 4.18
CA HIS A 105 -1.00 6.89 3.95
C HIS A 105 -0.82 6.40 2.51
N CYS A 106 -1.83 5.71 1.95
CA CYS A 106 -1.75 5.23 0.58
C CYS A 106 -1.76 6.39 -0.43
N LEU A 107 -2.55 7.44 -0.19
CA LEU A 107 -2.56 8.64 -1.03
C LEU A 107 -1.21 9.35 -1.02
N ASN A 108 -0.54 9.42 0.13
CA ASN A 108 0.80 9.99 0.27
C ASN A 108 1.88 9.20 -0.49
N VAL A 109 1.65 7.91 -0.75
CA VAL A 109 2.55 7.09 -1.58
C VAL A 109 2.20 7.24 -3.07
N HIS A 110 0.95 6.97 -3.44
CA HIS A 110 0.57 6.73 -4.83
C HIS A 110 0.39 8.02 -5.64
N ILE A 111 0.01 9.16 -5.03
CA ILE A 111 -0.08 10.42 -5.77
C ILE A 111 1.30 10.88 -6.28
N PRO A 112 2.36 10.91 -5.45
CA PRO A 112 3.70 11.20 -5.93
C PRO A 112 4.23 10.20 -6.97
N GLN A 113 3.96 8.90 -6.79
CA GLN A 113 4.39 7.89 -7.77
C GLN A 113 3.68 8.03 -9.11
N ALA A 114 2.36 8.25 -9.11
CA ALA A 114 1.60 8.54 -10.32
C ALA A 114 2.24 9.69 -11.12
N ARG A 115 2.61 10.79 -10.44
CA ARG A 115 3.33 11.89 -11.07
C ARG A 115 4.71 11.50 -11.60
N LYS A 116 5.48 10.71 -10.83
CA LYS A 116 6.81 10.22 -11.21
C LYS A 116 6.76 9.39 -12.50
N VAL A 117 5.72 8.59 -12.69
CA VAL A 117 5.51 7.76 -13.88
C VAL A 117 4.77 8.49 -15.01
N GLY A 118 4.59 9.81 -14.88
CA GLY A 118 4.11 10.69 -15.95
C GLY A 118 2.61 11.00 -15.95
N ALA A 119 1.88 10.72 -14.87
CA ALA A 119 0.48 11.13 -14.76
C ALA A 119 0.35 12.65 -14.62
N SER A 120 -0.60 13.24 -15.37
CA SER A 120 -0.98 14.63 -15.22
C SER A 120 -1.79 14.85 -13.94
N LYS A 121 -1.94 16.12 -13.53
CA LYS A 121 -2.82 16.47 -12.41
C LYS A 121 -4.26 16.12 -12.72
N GLU A 122 -4.68 16.32 -13.98
CA GLU A 122 -6.03 16.05 -14.47
C GLU A 122 -6.34 14.55 -14.41
N GLU A 123 -5.42 13.68 -14.85
CA GLU A 123 -5.58 12.22 -14.75
C GLU A 123 -5.71 11.77 -13.27
N ILE A 124 -4.93 12.38 -12.36
CA ILE A 124 -5.02 12.09 -10.92
C ILE A 124 -6.35 12.56 -10.34
N VAL A 125 -6.84 13.74 -10.73
CA VAL A 125 -8.15 14.25 -10.30
C VAL A 125 -9.25 13.30 -10.76
N GLU A 126 -9.22 12.85 -12.01
CA GLU A 126 -10.19 11.88 -12.52
C GLU A 126 -10.14 10.55 -11.75
N ALA A 127 -8.95 10.02 -11.48
CA ALA A 127 -8.79 8.79 -10.68
C ALA A 127 -9.38 8.94 -9.27
N VAL A 128 -9.12 10.06 -8.58
CA VAL A 128 -9.70 10.35 -7.27
C VAL A 128 -11.23 10.42 -7.36
N MET A 129 -11.77 11.13 -8.34
CA MET A 129 -13.21 11.25 -8.54
C MET A 129 -13.88 9.91 -8.81
N VAL A 130 -13.25 9.04 -9.62
CA VAL A 130 -13.70 7.66 -9.86
C VAL A 130 -13.75 6.88 -8.54
N GLY A 131 -12.67 6.92 -7.74
CA GLY A 131 -12.62 6.25 -6.44
C GLY A 131 -13.74 6.70 -5.49
N CYS A 132 -13.90 8.01 -5.31
CA CYS A 132 -14.95 8.59 -4.47
C CYS A 132 -16.37 8.24 -4.98
N LEU A 133 -16.59 8.28 -6.30
CA LEU A 133 -17.86 7.90 -6.91
C LEU A 133 -18.21 6.44 -6.63
N MET A 134 -17.25 5.52 -6.73
CA MET A 134 -17.48 4.10 -6.42
C MET A 134 -17.83 3.89 -4.94
N ALA A 135 -17.14 4.60 -4.04
CA ALA A 135 -17.44 4.53 -2.60
C ALA A 135 -18.87 5.04 -2.29
N MET A 136 -19.32 6.12 -2.93
CA MET A 136 -20.67 6.66 -2.77
C MET A 136 -21.75 5.75 -3.37
N THR A 137 -21.57 5.32 -4.61
CA THR A 137 -22.58 4.55 -5.36
C THR A 137 -22.77 3.14 -4.79
N LYS A 138 -21.77 2.57 -4.12
CA LYS A 138 -21.90 1.33 -3.34
C LYS A 138 -23.09 1.38 -2.37
N GLY A 139 -23.19 2.46 -1.57
CA GLY A 139 -24.28 2.63 -0.60
C GLY A 139 -25.63 2.83 -1.28
N GLN A 140 -25.67 3.67 -2.31
CA GLN A 140 -26.88 3.93 -3.10
C GLN A 140 -27.43 2.66 -3.74
N SER A 141 -26.58 1.81 -4.32
CA SER A 141 -27.01 0.57 -4.98
C SER A 141 -27.72 -0.37 -4.01
N ILE A 142 -27.24 -0.49 -2.78
CA ILE A 142 -27.86 -1.34 -1.75
C ILE A 142 -29.18 -0.73 -1.29
N ALA A 143 -29.17 0.57 -0.96
CA ALA A 143 -30.34 1.26 -0.41
C ALA A 143 -31.50 1.33 -1.42
N PHE A 144 -31.24 1.71 -2.67
CA PHE A 144 -32.30 1.86 -3.67
C PHE A 144 -32.90 0.54 -4.12
N ARG A 145 -32.17 -0.59 -4.05
CA ARG A 145 -32.76 -1.93 -4.22
C ARG A 145 -33.76 -2.28 -3.13
N LYS A 146 -33.55 -1.80 -1.90
CA LYS A 146 -34.51 -1.98 -0.81
C LYS A 146 -35.74 -1.10 -1.00
N LEU A 147 -35.54 0.14 -1.44
CA LEU A 147 -36.65 1.06 -1.71
C LEU A 147 -37.48 0.63 -2.92
N SER A 148 -36.90 -0.06 -3.92
CA SER A 148 -37.67 -0.60 -5.05
C SER A 148 -38.64 -1.72 -4.68
N GLU A 149 -38.60 -2.23 -3.44
CA GLU A 149 -39.56 -3.21 -2.92
C GLU A 149 -40.83 -2.53 -2.33
N LEU A 150 -40.88 -1.20 -2.28
CA LEU A 150 -42.01 -0.44 -1.71
C LEU A 150 -43.19 -0.24 -2.70
N GLU A 151 -43.08 -0.77 -3.92
CA GLU A 151 -44.13 -0.74 -4.95
C GLU A 151 -44.87 -2.09 -5.06
#